data_AF-A0A7C7D5W6-F1
#
_entry.id   AF-A0A7C7D5W6-F1
#
_cell.length_a   1.000
_cell.length_b   1.000
_cell.length_c   1.000
_cell.angle_alpha   90.00
_cell.angle_beta   90.00
_cell.angle_gamma   90.00
#
_symmetry.space_group_name_H-M   'P 1'
#
loop_
_entity.id
_entity.type
_entity.pdbx_description
1 polymer ?
#
loop_
_entity_poly.entity_id
_entity_poly.type
_entity_poly.pdbx_seq_one_letter_code
_entity_poly.pdbx_strand_id
1 'polypeptide(L)' 'MFVTELNKLICKIKELRKELNTLILEKQDLLDPDVIAASKKLDDVLNEYNNMKKKKQ' A
#
# COMPACT_ATOMS: atom_id res chain seq x y z
N MET A 1 -15.43 16.43 9.67
CA MET A 1 -14.89 16.03 8.35
C MET A 1 -15.10 14.53 8.21
N PHE A 2 -16.00 14.06 7.33
CA PHE A 2 -16.24 12.62 7.16
C PHE A 2 -15.07 11.99 6.40
N VAL A 3 -14.20 11.27 7.11
CA VAL A 3 -13.20 10.42 6.47
C VAL A 3 -13.94 9.21 5.91
N THR A 4 -14.08 9.15 4.59
CA THR A 4 -14.68 7.98 3.93
C THR A 4 -13.73 6.79 4.00
N GLU A 5 -14.26 5.56 3.96
CA GLU A 5 -13.44 4.34 3.89
C GLU A 5 -12.42 4.38 2.74
N LEU A 6 -12.78 5.03 1.63
CA LEU A 6 -11.88 5.24 0.50
C LEU A 6 -10.69 6.14 0.88
N ASN A 7 -10.92 7.20 1.66
CA ASN A 7 -9.84 8.07 2.14
C ASN A 7 -8.91 7.33 3.11
N LYS A 8 -9.44 6.43 3.95
CA LYS A 8 -8.61 5.58 4.83
C LYS A 8 -7.69 4.68 4.01
N LEU A 9 -8.20 4.03 2.96
CA LEU A 9 -7.38 3.22 2.05
C LEU A 9 -6.30 4.06 1.35
N ILE A 10 -6.64 5.26 0.88
CA ILE A 10 -5.67 6.16 0.25
C ILE A 10 -4.55 6.55 1.24
N CYS A 11 -4.88 6.84 2.50
CA CYS A 11 -3.87 7.11 3.53
C CYS A 11 -2.97 5.90 3.75
N LYS A 12 -3.56 4.70 3.90
CA LYS A 12 -2.82 3.45 4.09
C LYS A 12 -1.88 3.12 2.93
N ILE A 13 -2.33 3.34 1.68
CA ILE A 13 -1.49 3.20 0.47
C ILE A 13 -0.29 4.15 0.54
N LYS A 14 -0.50 5.40 0.96
CA LYS A 14 0.59 6.38 1.08
C LYS A 14 1.61 5.99 2.14
N GLU A 15 1.16 5.47 3.28
CA GLU A 15 2.04 5.01 4.36
C GLU A 15 2.86 3.79 3.92
N LEU A 16 2.21 2.78 3.36
CA LEU A 16 2.89 1.56 2.87
C LEU A 16 3.88 1.86 1.75
N ARG A 17 3.60 2.84 0.88
CA ARG A 17 4.58 3.31 -0.13
C ARG A 17 5.81 3.94 0.49
N LYS A 18 5.65 4.72 1.57
CA LYS A 18 6.79 5.30 2.28
C LYS A 18 7.61 4.21 2.94
N GLU A 19 6.96 3.28 3.64
CA GLU A 19 7.61 2.14 4.28
C GLU A 19 8.40 1.29 3.28
N LEU A 20 7.78 0.93 2.16
CA LEU A 20 8.44 0.18 1.09
C LEU A 20 9.66 0.92 0.54
N ASN A 21 9.54 2.22 0.26
CA ASN A 21 10.66 3.01 -0.24
C ASN A 21 11.80 3.11 0.80
N THR A 22 11.48 3.26 2.08
CA THR A 22 12.47 3.23 3.16
C THR A 22 13.19 1.89 3.20
N LEU A 23 12.46 0.77 3.16
CA LEU A 23 13.05 -0.57 3.15
C LEU A 23 13.94 -0.81 1.93
N ILE A 24 13.53 -0.34 0.75
CA ILE A 24 14.35 -0.42 -0.47
C ILE A 24 15.66 0.35 -0.31
N LEU A 25 15.61 1.54 0.30
CA LEU A 25 16.81 2.35 0.54
C LEU A 25 17.72 1.75 1.62
N GLU A 26 17.14 1.18 2.68
CA GLU A 26 17.88 0.57 3.80
C GLU A 26 18.53 -0.76 3.41
N LYS A 27 17.79 -1.64 2.73
CA LYS A 27 18.27 -2.98 2.38
C LYS A 27 19.09 -2.99 1.10
N GLN A 28 18.82 -2.07 0.15
CA GLN A 28 19.42 -2.03 -1.19
C GLN A 28 19.25 -3.32 -2.02
N ASP A 29 18.48 -4.28 -1.52
CA ASP A 29 18.11 -5.52 -2.19
C ASP A 29 16.59 -5.59 -2.29
N LEU A 30 16.10 -5.60 -3.54
CA LEU A 30 14.66 -5.69 -3.83
C LEU A 30 14.09 -7.09 -3.55
N LEU A 31 14.96 -8.09 -3.45
CA LEU A 31 14.60 -9.47 -3.13
C LEU A 31 14.67 -9.76 -1.63
N ASP A 32 15.04 -8.78 -0.81
CA ASP A 32 15.00 -8.90 0.63
C ASP A 32 13.57 -9.29 1.08
N PRO A 33 13.43 -10.30 1.96
CA PRO A 33 12.13 -10.79 2.39
C PRO A 33 11.22 -9.68 2.97
N ASP A 34 11.80 -8.67 3.63
CA ASP A 34 11.04 -7.56 4.20
C ASP A 34 10.52 -6.62 3.11
N VAL A 35 11.34 -6.36 2.08
CA VAL A 35 10.93 -5.59 0.89
C VAL A 35 9.82 -6.30 0.14
N ILE A 36 9.95 -7.62 -0.07
CA ILE A 36 8.91 -8.44 -0.70
C ILE A 36 7.63 -8.44 0.13
N ALA A 37 7.73 -8.57 1.45
CA ALA A 37 6.57 -8.57 2.33
C ALA A 37 5.84 -7.22 2.34
N ALA A 38 6.59 -6.11 2.39
CA ALA A 38 6.03 -4.76 2.29
C ALA A 38 5.36 -4.51 0.93
N SER A 39 5.98 -4.98 -0.16
CA SER A 39 5.42 -4.91 -1.52
C SER A 39 4.09 -5.65 -1.63
N LYS A 40 4.02 -6.90 -1.14
CA LYS A 40 2.78 -7.69 -1.12
C LYS A 40 1.66 -7.02 -0.32
N LYS A 41 1.97 -6.47 0.86
CA LYS A 41 1.00 -5.72 1.67
C LYS A 41 0.46 -4.50 0.93
N LEU A 42 1.31 -3.77 0.21
CA LEU A 42 0.89 -2.63 -0.60
C LEU A 42 -0.06 -3.07 -1.72
N ASP A 43 0.26 -4.16 -2.41
CA ASP A 43 -0.57 -4.74 -3.47
C ASP A 43 -1.95 -5.16 -2.98
N ASP A 44 -2.04 -5.81 -1.81
CA ASP A 44 -3.33 -6.21 -1.22
C ASP A 44 -4.25 -5.01 -0.97
N VAL A 45 -3.69 -3.92 -0.42
CA VAL A 45 -4.45 -2.69 -0.16
C VAL A 45 -4.84 -1.98 -1.47
N LEU A 46 -3.98 -2.00 -2.49
CA LEU A 46 -4.30 -1.48 -3.82
C LEU A 46 -5.43 -2.27 -4.49
N ASN A 47 -5.44 -3.60 -4.33
CA ASN A 47 -6.50 -4.46 -4.81
C ASN A 47 -7.83 -4.17 -4.10
N GLU A 48 -7.82 -3.98 -2.79
CA GLU A 48 -9.00 -3.57 -2.02
C GLU A 48 -9.55 -2.22 -2.51
N TYR A 49 -8.68 -1.23 -2.70
CA TYR A 49 -9.04 0.08 -3.25
C TYR A 49 -9.66 -0.04 -4.65
N ASN A 50 -9.07 -0.83 -5.54
CA ASN A 50 -9.59 -1.07 -6.88
C ASN A 50 -10.96 -1.75 -6.85
N ASN A 51 -11.16 -2.73 -5.95
CA ASN A 51 -12.44 -3.41 -5.76
C ASN A 51 -13.52 -2.44 -5.25
N MET A 52 -13.18 -1.54 -4.31
CA MET A 52 -14.09 -0.51 -3.83
C MET A 52 -14.48 0.48 -4.93
N LYS A 53 -13.54 0.87 -5.82
CA LYS A 53 -13.86 1.74 -6.96
C LYS A 53 -14.81 1.04 -7.95
N LYS A 54 -14.60 -0.25 -8.23
CA LYS A 54 -15.46 -1.03 -9.15
C LYS A 54 -16.89 -1.20 -8.62
N LYS A 55 -17.08 -1.34 -7.30
CA LYS A 55 -18.42 -1.46 -6.68
C LYS A 55 -19.22 -0.15 -6.66
N LYS A 56 -18.61 0.99 -7.00
CA LYS A 56 -19.27 2.31 -7.04
C LYS A 56 -19.55 2.80 -8.47
N GLN A 57 -19.24 1.99 -9.49
CA GLN A 57 -19.61 2.25 -10.89
C GLN A 57 -20.95 1.61 -11.23
#